data_AF-A0A3M1N6I5-F1
#
_entry.id   AF-A0A3M1N6I5-F1
#
_cell.length_a   1.000
_cell.length_b   1.000
_cell.length_c   1.000
_cell.angle_alpha   90.00
_cell.angle_beta   90.00
_cell.angle_gamma   90.00
#
_symmetry.space_group_name_H-M   'P 1'
#
loop_
_entity.id
_entity.type
_entity.pdbx_description
1 polymer ?
#
loop_
_entity_poly.entity_id
_entity_poly.type
_entity_poly.pdbx_seq_one_letter_code
_entity_poly.pdbx_strand_id
1 'polypeptide(L)'
;WRPISWLLWVSACSSPQALPPAYLRFQPARLILENDTLVVEAPIDAWVYPAGRFLAVAEPGGRLPIVPAQTTPILIAGGVRENGLAVSRKVYPFWQFDTLSEPLAAEGEFVYTPLYRYFPDTMLRYFLRESFESPQLSLTLVNAGQPDAAPLRRTIESPRRGFWAGEVVLGPYADFRAESTLPFEFPQSEVWAELSLRGDRNLGVGLTIENRATGALIDRRIYLVLRPADTAWTTFFVNLTPWMAGQGTLFRYRLYLTSAGDTVGTHKIYLDDVRILSFQKI
;
A
#
# COMPACT_ATOMS: atom_id res chain seq x y z
N TRP A 1 -18.13 49.75 -66.77
CA TRP A 1 -17.56 49.53 -65.42
C TRP A 1 -18.63 48.84 -64.59
N ARG A 2 -18.50 47.53 -64.37
CA ARG A 2 -19.41 46.75 -63.51
C ARG A 2 -18.62 46.35 -62.26
N PRO A 3 -19.06 46.69 -61.03
CA PRO A 3 -18.41 46.17 -59.85
C PRO A 3 -18.84 44.71 -59.64
N ILE A 4 -17.87 43.81 -59.70
CA ILE A 4 -18.03 42.41 -59.29
C ILE A 4 -17.93 42.40 -57.76
N SER A 5 -19.07 42.17 -57.11
CA SER A 5 -19.15 42.01 -55.66
C SER A 5 -18.75 40.57 -55.33
N TRP A 6 -17.59 40.39 -54.71
CA TRP A 6 -17.12 39.11 -54.20
C TRP A 6 -17.78 38.86 -52.84
N LEU A 7 -18.79 37.99 -52.80
CA LEU A 7 -19.29 37.43 -51.54
C LEU A 7 -18.29 36.42 -50.99
N LEU A 8 -17.55 36.83 -49.95
CA LEU A 8 -16.77 35.95 -49.09
C LEU A 8 -17.73 35.15 -48.19
N TRP A 9 -17.91 33.87 -48.49
CA TRP A 9 -18.54 32.92 -47.59
C TRP A 9 -17.57 32.59 -46.47
N VAL A 10 -17.76 33.23 -45.31
CA VAL A 10 -17.07 32.83 -44.08
C VAL A 10 -17.80 31.61 -43.54
N SER A 11 -17.29 30.42 -43.88
CA SER A 11 -17.70 29.17 -43.25
C SER A 11 -17.32 29.23 -41.77
N ALA A 12 -18.26 29.65 -40.92
CA ALA A 12 -18.10 29.55 -39.48
C ALA A 12 -17.93 28.06 -39.14
N CYS A 13 -16.74 27.69 -38.68
CA CYS A 13 -16.51 26.38 -38.10
C CYS A 13 -17.44 26.29 -36.88
N SER A 14 -18.52 25.50 -36.97
CA SER A 14 -19.35 25.18 -35.82
C SER A 14 -18.48 24.43 -34.83
N SER A 15 -17.94 25.15 -33.84
CA SER A 15 -17.23 24.54 -32.73
C SER A 15 -18.19 23.52 -32.11
N PRO A 16 -17.87 22.21 -32.10
CA PRO A 16 -18.73 21.23 -31.47
C PRO A 16 -18.97 21.68 -30.03
N GLN A 17 -20.24 21.85 -29.67
CA GLN A 17 -20.64 22.34 -28.36
C GLN A 17 -20.11 21.35 -27.32
N ALA A 18 -19.07 21.76 -26.58
CA ALA A 18 -18.50 20.93 -25.54
C ALA A 18 -19.56 20.73 -24.45
N LEU A 19 -19.90 19.47 -24.16
CA LEU A 19 -20.81 19.17 -23.06
C LEU A 19 -20.16 19.62 -21.74
N PRO A 20 -20.92 20.30 -20.85
CA PRO A 20 -20.37 20.71 -19.57
C PRO A 20 -20.00 19.46 -18.72
N PRO A 21 -18.93 19.55 -17.91
CA PRO A 21 -18.50 18.42 -17.10
C PRO A 21 -19.45 18.19 -15.93
N ALA A 22 -19.58 16.94 -15.50
CA ALA A 22 -19.96 16.57 -14.14
C ALA A 22 -18.71 16.59 -13.24
N TYR A 23 -18.90 16.53 -11.93
CA TYR A 23 -17.80 16.50 -10.96
C TYR A 23 -17.92 15.29 -10.03
N LEU A 24 -16.85 14.50 -9.91
CA LEU A 24 -16.71 13.50 -8.87
C LEU A 24 -15.97 14.07 -7.68
N ARG A 25 -16.56 13.97 -6.49
CA ARG A 25 -15.91 14.30 -5.23
C ARG A 25 -15.61 13.01 -4.48
N PHE A 26 -14.33 12.70 -4.31
CA PHE A 26 -13.92 11.46 -3.64
C PHE A 26 -13.93 11.62 -2.13
N GLN A 27 -14.55 10.67 -1.43
CA GLN A 27 -14.44 10.50 0.01
C GLN A 27 -13.27 9.56 0.34
N PRO A 28 -12.82 9.48 1.61
CA PRO A 28 -11.87 8.46 2.03
C PRO A 28 -12.35 7.07 1.59
N ALA A 29 -11.47 6.31 0.96
CA ALA A 29 -11.82 4.99 0.46
C ALA A 29 -12.04 4.01 1.61
N ARG A 30 -12.85 3.00 1.33
CA ARG A 30 -13.06 1.84 2.20
C ARG A 30 -12.31 0.65 1.63
N LEU A 31 -11.46 0.06 2.44
CA LEU A 31 -10.78 -1.19 2.13
C LEU A 31 -11.44 -2.31 2.91
N ILE A 32 -11.90 -3.32 2.19
CA ILE A 32 -12.49 -4.51 2.76
C ILE A 32 -11.39 -5.54 2.99
N LEU A 33 -11.29 -5.94 4.24
CA LEU A 33 -10.35 -6.89 4.79
C LEU A 33 -11.15 -8.13 5.22
N GLU A 34 -10.53 -9.30 5.09
CA GLU A 34 -10.99 -10.57 5.66
C GLU A 34 -12.45 -10.95 5.38
N ASN A 35 -12.66 -11.76 4.34
CA ASN A 35 -13.95 -12.37 4.01
C ASN A 35 -15.14 -11.41 4.02
N ASP A 36 -14.92 -10.17 3.58
CA ASP A 36 -15.95 -9.13 3.46
C ASP A 36 -16.56 -8.59 4.76
N THR A 37 -15.94 -8.88 5.91
CA THR A 37 -16.52 -8.50 7.22
C THR A 37 -15.91 -7.25 7.84
N LEU A 38 -14.64 -6.97 7.55
CA LEU A 38 -13.94 -5.85 8.17
C LEU A 38 -13.70 -4.74 7.15
N VAL A 39 -14.27 -3.57 7.39
CA VAL A 39 -14.11 -2.40 6.52
C VAL A 39 -13.28 -1.35 7.25
N VAL A 40 -12.16 -0.95 6.67
CA VAL A 40 -11.32 0.13 7.20
C VAL A 40 -11.36 1.33 6.27
N GLU A 41 -11.49 2.52 6.83
CA GLU A 41 -11.25 3.75 6.09
C GLU A 41 -9.74 3.98 5.99
N ALA A 42 -9.27 4.33 4.79
CA ALA A 42 -7.86 4.56 4.55
C ALA A 42 -7.66 5.71 3.55
N PRO A 43 -6.58 6.51 3.70
CA PRO A 43 -6.25 7.57 2.76
C PRO A 43 -5.62 6.96 1.49
N ILE A 44 -6.43 6.25 0.72
CA ILE A 44 -6.08 5.64 -0.57
C ILE A 44 -6.47 6.61 -1.66
N ASP A 45 -5.55 6.97 -2.55
CA ASP A 45 -5.91 7.80 -3.70
C ASP A 45 -6.58 6.96 -4.79
N ALA A 46 -7.41 7.62 -5.59
CA ALA A 46 -8.19 7.02 -6.65
C ALA A 46 -7.57 7.30 -8.02
N TRP A 47 -7.11 6.26 -8.72
CA TRP A 47 -6.73 6.33 -10.12
C TRP A 47 -7.96 6.08 -10.96
N VAL A 48 -8.37 7.09 -11.73
CA VAL A 48 -9.68 7.13 -12.38
C VAL A 48 -9.52 6.83 -13.86
N TYR A 49 -10.28 5.84 -14.36
CA TYR A 49 -10.23 5.33 -15.72
C TYR A 49 -11.63 5.34 -16.39
N PRO A 50 -12.15 6.50 -16.80
CA PRO A 50 -13.37 6.53 -17.62
C PRO A 50 -13.16 5.79 -18.94
N ALA A 51 -14.11 4.93 -19.32
CA ALA A 51 -14.02 4.12 -20.54
C ALA A 51 -12.67 3.37 -20.70
N GLY A 52 -12.08 2.95 -19.57
CA GLY A 52 -10.81 2.21 -19.53
C GLY A 52 -9.56 3.04 -19.83
N ARG A 53 -9.67 4.38 -19.96
CA ARG A 53 -8.52 5.27 -20.21
C ARG A 53 -8.18 6.07 -18.97
N PHE A 54 -6.90 6.12 -18.60
CA PHE A 54 -6.45 6.92 -17.47
C PHE A 54 -6.81 8.40 -17.67
N LEU A 55 -7.48 8.98 -16.68
CA LEU A 55 -7.81 10.40 -16.64
C LEU A 55 -6.94 11.15 -15.63
N ALA A 56 -6.98 10.71 -14.37
CA ALA A 56 -6.33 11.43 -13.27
C ALA A 56 -6.16 10.55 -12.02
N VAL A 57 -5.39 11.07 -11.07
CA VAL A 57 -5.33 10.61 -9.68
C VAL A 57 -6.02 11.63 -8.79
N ALA A 58 -6.93 11.18 -7.93
CA ALA A 58 -7.64 12.03 -6.98
C ALA A 58 -7.37 11.57 -5.54
N GLU A 59 -6.87 12.48 -4.71
CA GLU A 59 -6.75 12.25 -3.26
C GLU A 59 -8.14 12.29 -2.59
N PRO A 60 -8.29 11.72 -1.38
CA PRO A 60 -9.50 11.92 -0.59
C PRO A 60 -9.84 13.41 -0.42
N GLY A 61 -11.11 13.76 -0.65
CA GLY A 61 -11.60 15.15 -0.70
C GLY A 61 -11.42 15.84 -2.07
N GLY A 62 -10.67 15.24 -2.98
CA GLY A 62 -10.41 15.75 -4.32
C GLY A 62 -11.66 15.81 -5.19
N ARG A 63 -11.73 16.83 -6.04
CA ARG A 63 -12.81 17.07 -7.00
C ARG A 63 -12.28 16.92 -8.43
N LEU A 64 -12.88 16.04 -9.21
CA LEU A 64 -12.43 15.69 -10.56
C LEU A 64 -13.54 15.96 -11.60
N PRO A 65 -13.31 16.80 -12.63
CA PRO A 65 -14.26 16.98 -13.72
C PRO A 65 -14.28 15.76 -14.66
N ILE A 66 -15.47 15.32 -15.07
CA ILE A 66 -15.72 14.17 -15.94
C ILE A 66 -16.80 14.52 -16.96
N VAL A 67 -16.61 14.17 -18.23
CA VAL A 67 -17.57 14.47 -19.32
C VAL A 67 -18.62 13.35 -19.42
N PRO A 68 -19.90 13.56 -19.05
CA PRO A 68 -20.86 12.48 -18.84
C PRO A 68 -21.15 11.55 -20.03
N ALA A 69 -21.10 12.08 -21.26
CA ALA A 69 -21.53 11.36 -22.46
C ALA A 69 -20.58 10.22 -22.90
N GLN A 70 -19.44 10.01 -22.22
CA GLN A 70 -18.42 9.04 -22.63
C GLN A 70 -17.96 8.09 -21.51
N THR A 71 -18.52 8.15 -20.30
CA THR A 71 -17.74 7.79 -19.11
C THR A 71 -18.23 6.59 -18.29
N THR A 72 -19.38 5.97 -18.56
CA THR A 72 -19.84 4.81 -17.78
C THR A 72 -19.56 3.47 -18.49
N PRO A 73 -19.01 2.45 -17.79
CA PRO A 73 -18.55 2.47 -16.40
C PRO A 73 -17.20 3.20 -16.22
N ILE A 74 -17.01 3.83 -15.05
CA ILE A 74 -15.73 4.40 -14.61
C ILE A 74 -15.04 3.37 -13.73
N LEU A 75 -13.87 2.90 -14.16
CA LEU A 75 -13.03 2.03 -13.33
C LEU A 75 -12.16 2.89 -12.41
N ILE A 76 -12.04 2.48 -11.16
CA ILE A 76 -11.32 3.22 -10.13
C ILE A 76 -10.36 2.25 -9.44
N ALA A 77 -9.07 2.50 -9.58
CA ALA A 77 -8.04 1.70 -8.93
C ALA A 77 -7.51 2.40 -7.68
N GLY A 78 -7.36 1.66 -6.58
CA GLY A 78 -6.76 2.18 -5.37
C GLY A 78 -5.24 2.24 -5.51
N GLY A 79 -4.63 3.35 -5.11
CA GLY A 79 -3.18 3.47 -5.08
C GLY A 79 -2.63 3.91 -3.73
N VAL A 80 -1.36 3.60 -3.56
CA VAL A 80 -0.63 3.71 -2.30
C VAL A 80 0.66 4.50 -2.52
N ARG A 81 1.19 5.04 -1.42
CA ARG A 81 2.54 5.59 -1.39
C ARG A 81 3.53 4.44 -1.29
N GLU A 82 4.22 4.18 -2.40
CA GLU A 82 5.27 3.16 -2.45
C GLU A 82 6.42 3.54 -1.52
N ASN A 83 6.84 2.60 -0.67
CA ASN A 83 7.94 2.76 0.28
C ASN A 83 7.75 3.95 1.24
N GLY A 84 6.50 4.38 1.47
CA GLY A 84 6.19 5.54 2.32
C GLY A 84 6.56 6.90 1.73
N LEU A 85 6.99 6.96 0.46
CA LEU A 85 7.39 8.20 -0.20
C LEU A 85 6.17 8.89 -0.82
N ALA A 86 5.88 10.12 -0.42
CA ALA A 86 4.71 10.87 -0.91
C ALA A 86 4.73 11.11 -2.43
N VAL A 87 5.93 11.20 -3.03
CA VAL A 87 6.15 11.43 -4.46
C VAL A 87 6.12 10.14 -5.30
N SER A 88 6.29 8.97 -4.68
CA SER A 88 6.17 7.68 -5.36
C SER A 88 4.81 7.09 -5.06
N ARG A 89 3.86 7.30 -5.96
CA ARG A 89 2.51 6.75 -5.85
C ARG A 89 2.28 5.75 -6.97
N LYS A 90 1.67 4.62 -6.63
CA LYS A 90 1.40 3.54 -7.58
C LYS A 90 0.03 2.94 -7.31
N VAL A 91 -0.67 2.52 -8.37
CA VAL A 91 -1.81 1.61 -8.23
C VAL A 91 -1.35 0.37 -7.47
N TYR A 92 -2.06 0.02 -6.40
CA TYR A 92 -1.69 -1.14 -5.60
C TYR A 92 -2.19 -2.41 -6.30
N PRO A 93 -1.28 -3.31 -6.71
CA PRO A 93 -1.62 -4.36 -7.66
C PRO A 93 -2.56 -5.41 -7.08
N PHE A 94 -2.60 -5.59 -5.76
CA PHE A 94 -3.36 -6.68 -5.13
C PHE A 94 -4.82 -6.34 -4.80
N TRP A 95 -5.28 -5.14 -5.14
CA TRP A 95 -6.68 -4.76 -5.01
C TRP A 95 -7.41 -4.84 -6.35
N GLN A 96 -8.67 -5.27 -6.28
CA GLN A 96 -9.61 -5.19 -7.38
C GLN A 96 -9.99 -3.72 -7.63
N PHE A 97 -10.28 -3.41 -8.89
CA PHE A 97 -10.80 -2.10 -9.26
C PHE A 97 -12.25 -2.00 -8.77
N ASP A 98 -12.58 -0.83 -8.24
CA ASP A 98 -13.97 -0.45 -8.00
C ASP A 98 -14.59 0.06 -9.30
N THR A 99 -15.91 -0.03 -9.43
CA THR A 99 -16.63 0.33 -10.65
C THR A 99 -17.81 1.24 -10.34
N LEU A 100 -17.72 2.50 -10.77
CA LEU A 100 -18.82 3.45 -10.73
C LEU A 100 -19.64 3.34 -12.03
N SER A 101 -20.86 2.83 -11.90
CA SER A 101 -21.80 2.66 -13.01
C SER A 101 -22.93 3.70 -13.04
N GLU A 102 -23.01 4.55 -12.02
CA GLU A 102 -24.07 5.57 -11.92
C GLU A 102 -23.92 6.65 -13.00
N PRO A 103 -25.03 7.09 -13.62
CA PRO A 103 -24.99 8.19 -14.59
C PRO A 103 -24.61 9.50 -13.88
N LEU A 104 -23.71 10.26 -14.50
CA LEU A 104 -23.33 11.57 -14.00
C LEU A 104 -24.16 12.67 -14.65
N ALA A 105 -24.77 13.54 -13.86
CA ALA A 105 -25.48 14.72 -14.36
C ALA A 105 -24.47 15.82 -14.74
N ALA A 106 -24.61 16.39 -15.94
CA ALA A 106 -23.77 17.52 -16.35
C ALA A 106 -23.95 18.71 -15.39
N GLU A 107 -22.83 19.38 -15.07
CA GLU A 107 -22.72 20.44 -14.04
C GLU A 107 -23.03 19.99 -12.60
N GLY A 108 -23.53 18.76 -12.44
CA GLY A 108 -23.78 18.14 -11.15
C GLY A 108 -22.50 17.69 -10.45
N GLU A 109 -22.61 17.49 -9.15
CA GLU A 109 -21.57 16.89 -8.35
C GLU A 109 -22.06 15.59 -7.72
N PHE A 110 -21.24 14.55 -7.85
CA PHE A 110 -21.50 13.23 -7.32
C PHE A 110 -20.42 12.88 -6.29
N VAL A 111 -20.84 12.63 -5.06
CA VAL A 111 -19.96 12.24 -3.96
C VAL A 111 -19.77 10.73 -4.00
N TYR A 112 -18.53 10.28 -4.06
CA TYR A 112 -18.20 8.87 -4.22
C TYR A 112 -17.23 8.38 -3.15
N THR A 113 -17.56 7.26 -2.51
CA THR A 113 -16.66 6.52 -1.62
C THR A 113 -16.16 5.28 -2.35
N PRO A 114 -14.89 5.23 -2.79
CA PRO A 114 -14.34 4.03 -3.41
C PRO A 114 -14.34 2.85 -2.44
N LEU A 115 -14.62 1.65 -2.96
CA LEU A 115 -14.63 0.41 -2.21
C LEU A 115 -13.67 -0.60 -2.83
N TYR A 116 -12.55 -0.86 -2.16
CA TYR A 116 -11.53 -1.79 -2.62
C TYR A 116 -11.58 -3.10 -1.85
N ARG A 117 -11.23 -4.19 -2.53
CA ARG A 117 -11.06 -5.53 -1.95
C ARG A 117 -9.79 -6.14 -2.50
N TYR A 118 -9.15 -7.00 -1.72
CA TYR A 118 -8.06 -7.82 -2.25
C TYR A 118 -8.58 -8.79 -3.31
N PHE A 119 -7.72 -9.15 -4.26
CA PHE A 119 -7.96 -10.37 -5.05
C PHE A 119 -8.10 -11.59 -4.13
N PRO A 120 -8.86 -12.62 -4.53
CA PRO A 120 -9.07 -13.80 -3.69
C PRO A 120 -7.75 -14.53 -3.41
N ASP A 121 -7.72 -15.30 -2.31
CA ASP A 121 -6.56 -16.11 -1.91
C ASP A 121 -6.18 -17.18 -2.97
N THR A 122 -7.06 -17.49 -3.93
CA THR A 122 -6.74 -18.31 -5.10
C THR A 122 -5.81 -17.62 -6.10
N MET A 123 -5.74 -16.29 -6.08
CA MET A 123 -4.86 -15.46 -6.91
C MET A 123 -3.69 -14.89 -6.12
N LEU A 124 -3.82 -14.76 -4.80
CA LEU A 124 -2.77 -14.21 -3.94
C LEU A 124 -2.01 -15.33 -3.21
N ARG A 125 -0.69 -15.15 -3.08
CA ARG A 125 0.16 -15.95 -2.21
C ARG A 125 0.64 -15.09 -1.07
N TYR A 126 0.35 -15.50 0.15
CA TYR A 126 0.91 -14.87 1.34
C TYR A 126 2.13 -15.66 1.82
N PHE A 127 3.27 -15.00 1.92
CA PHE A 127 4.49 -15.55 2.52
C PHE A 127 4.57 -15.30 4.03
N LEU A 128 3.90 -14.24 4.49
CA LEU A 128 3.78 -13.87 5.90
C LEU A 128 2.39 -13.24 6.13
N ARG A 129 1.75 -13.61 7.24
CA ARG A 129 0.56 -12.96 7.82
C ARG A 129 0.68 -12.98 9.33
N GLU A 130 1.13 -11.87 9.90
CA GLU A 130 1.23 -11.69 11.34
C GLU A 130 0.24 -10.60 11.77
N SER A 131 -0.79 -11.02 12.51
CA SER A 131 -1.79 -10.13 13.11
C SER A 131 -1.67 -10.06 14.64
N PHE A 132 -0.70 -10.77 15.23
CA PHE A 132 -0.48 -10.88 16.67
C PHE A 132 -1.66 -11.46 17.46
N GLU A 133 -2.70 -11.97 16.81
CA GLU A 133 -3.84 -12.62 17.47
C GLU A 133 -3.50 -14.04 17.97
N SER A 134 -2.45 -14.66 17.43
CA SER A 134 -1.93 -15.95 17.87
C SER A 134 -0.80 -15.80 18.89
N PRO A 135 -0.71 -16.66 19.93
CA PRO A 135 0.47 -16.72 20.80
C PRO A 135 1.75 -17.12 20.06
N GLN A 136 1.66 -17.92 18.98
CA GLN A 136 2.80 -18.30 18.15
C GLN A 136 3.05 -17.22 17.10
N LEU A 137 4.12 -16.44 17.30
CA LEU A 137 4.52 -15.39 16.37
C LEU A 137 5.21 -15.97 15.13
N SER A 138 4.94 -15.35 13.99
CA SER A 138 5.57 -15.57 12.69
C SER A 138 6.85 -14.73 12.50
N LEU A 139 7.33 -14.12 13.57
CA LEU A 139 8.59 -13.37 13.66
C LEU A 139 9.45 -13.93 14.80
N THR A 140 10.76 -14.10 14.55
CA THR A 140 11.74 -14.54 15.55
C THR A 140 12.83 -13.51 15.74
N LEU A 141 13.22 -13.27 17.00
CA LEU A 141 14.33 -12.38 17.35
C LEU A 141 15.67 -13.01 16.96
N VAL A 142 16.46 -12.30 16.16
CA VAL A 142 17.78 -12.79 15.70
C VAL A 142 18.90 -12.49 16.69
N ASN A 143 18.69 -11.49 17.56
CA ASN A 143 19.57 -11.13 18.66
C ASN A 143 19.06 -11.68 20.01
N ALA A 144 18.17 -12.69 20.00
CA ALA A 144 17.64 -13.29 21.22
C ALA A 144 18.77 -13.72 22.18
N GLY A 145 18.66 -13.30 23.44
CA GLY A 145 19.64 -13.61 24.48
C GLY A 145 20.85 -12.66 24.55
N GLN A 146 20.96 -11.68 23.65
CA GLN A 146 21.94 -10.59 23.81
C GLN A 146 21.46 -9.62 24.90
N PRO A 147 22.37 -9.01 25.69
CA PRO A 147 21.98 -8.12 26.80
C PRO A 147 21.12 -6.93 26.38
N ASP A 148 21.36 -6.39 25.18
CA ASP A 148 20.69 -5.21 24.67
C ASP A 148 19.49 -5.55 23.77
N ALA A 149 19.12 -6.83 23.64
CA ALA A 149 18.05 -7.24 22.75
C ALA A 149 16.68 -6.79 23.26
N ALA A 150 16.04 -5.90 22.53
CA ALA A 150 14.68 -5.48 22.80
C ALA A 150 13.69 -6.61 22.46
N PRO A 151 12.77 -6.96 23.39
CA PRO A 151 11.81 -8.02 23.15
C PRO A 151 10.72 -7.57 22.18
N LEU A 152 10.23 -8.52 21.38
CA LEU A 152 8.94 -8.42 20.71
C LEU A 152 7.92 -9.23 21.51
N ARG A 153 6.86 -8.57 21.97
CA ARG A 153 5.78 -9.22 22.72
C ARG A 153 4.43 -8.84 22.16
N ARG A 154 3.42 -9.65 22.48
CA ARG A 154 2.02 -9.30 22.23
C ARG A 154 1.54 -8.33 23.30
N THR A 155 0.74 -7.35 22.91
CA THR A 155 0.12 -6.39 23.80
C THR A 155 -1.35 -6.17 23.44
N ILE A 156 -2.16 -5.85 24.45
CA ILE A 156 -3.52 -5.32 24.27
C ILE A 156 -3.53 -3.78 24.28
N GLU A 157 -2.36 -3.15 24.42
CA GLU A 157 -2.25 -1.70 24.42
C GLU A 157 -2.36 -1.18 22.99
N SER A 158 -3.51 -0.55 22.69
CA SER A 158 -3.77 0.11 21.42
C SER A 158 -3.61 -0.80 20.18
N PRO A 159 -4.24 -2.00 20.14
CA PRO A 159 -4.24 -2.82 18.94
C PRO A 159 -4.83 -2.03 17.77
N ARG A 160 -4.28 -2.21 16.56
CA ARG A 160 -4.87 -1.55 15.39
C ARG A 160 -6.18 -2.23 15.04
N ARG A 161 -6.19 -3.57 15.11
CA ARG A 161 -7.34 -4.43 14.86
C ARG A 161 -7.35 -5.59 15.86
N GLY A 162 -8.51 -6.22 16.00
CA GLY A 162 -8.66 -7.35 16.91
C GLY A 162 -8.38 -6.96 18.37
N PHE A 163 -7.69 -7.83 19.08
CA PHE A 163 -7.38 -7.68 20.51
C PHE A 163 -5.90 -7.47 20.77
N TRP A 164 -5.02 -7.83 19.83
CA TRP A 164 -3.59 -7.88 20.07
C TRP A 164 -2.80 -7.18 18.97
N ALA A 165 -1.71 -6.53 19.37
CA ALA A 165 -0.68 -6.05 18.48
C ALA A 165 0.70 -6.50 18.97
N GLY A 166 1.71 -6.38 18.12
CA GLY A 166 3.10 -6.49 18.51
C GLY A 166 3.57 -5.21 19.18
N GLU A 167 4.32 -5.33 20.27
CA GLU A 167 5.01 -4.23 20.94
C GLU A 167 6.49 -4.57 21.05
N VAL A 168 7.31 -3.60 20.63
CA VAL A 168 8.74 -3.56 20.88
C VAL A 168 9.01 -2.39 21.81
N VAL A 169 9.63 -2.68 22.96
CA VAL A 169 10.06 -1.65 23.92
C VAL A 169 11.57 -1.54 23.84
N LEU A 170 12.05 -0.40 23.34
CA LEU A 170 13.46 -0.08 23.17
C LEU A 170 13.91 0.79 24.36
N GLY A 171 14.61 0.19 25.31
CA GLY A 171 15.30 0.97 26.35
C GLY A 171 16.57 1.66 25.84
N PRO A 172 17.29 2.37 26.72
CA PRO A 172 18.59 2.94 26.36
C PRO A 172 19.55 1.86 25.85
N TYR A 173 20.20 2.14 24.72
CA TYR A 173 21.13 1.24 23.99
C TYR A 173 20.51 -0.05 23.45
N ALA A 174 19.22 -0.30 23.69
CA ALA A 174 18.57 -1.52 23.26
C ALA A 174 18.39 -1.57 21.75
N ASP A 175 18.50 -2.75 21.16
CA ASP A 175 18.28 -2.97 19.74
C ASP A 175 17.27 -4.09 19.47
N PHE A 176 16.38 -3.81 18.53
CA PHE A 176 15.41 -4.77 18.04
C PHE A 176 15.90 -5.31 16.71
N ARG A 177 15.95 -6.64 16.58
CA ARG A 177 16.21 -7.33 15.31
C ARG A 177 15.35 -8.58 15.24
N ALA A 178 14.43 -8.62 14.28
CA ALA A 178 13.57 -9.78 14.05
C ALA A 178 13.55 -10.16 12.58
N GLU A 179 13.27 -11.43 12.30
CA GLU A 179 13.01 -11.91 10.94
C GLU A 179 11.79 -12.83 10.89
N SER A 180 11.16 -12.97 9.71
CA SER A 180 10.05 -13.91 9.56
C SER A 180 10.49 -15.35 9.80
N THR A 181 9.67 -16.15 10.51
CA THR A 181 9.99 -17.52 10.95
C THR A 181 10.15 -18.51 9.79
N LEU A 182 9.45 -18.27 8.67
CA LEU A 182 9.61 -19.05 7.45
C LEU A 182 10.30 -18.22 6.36
N PRO A 183 11.27 -18.80 5.65
CA PRO A 183 11.83 -18.17 4.46
C PRO A 183 10.90 -18.37 3.26
N PHE A 184 11.02 -17.50 2.26
CA PHE A 184 10.32 -17.60 1.00
C PHE A 184 11.25 -17.33 -0.19
N GLU A 185 10.89 -17.85 -1.34
CA GLU A 185 11.65 -17.66 -2.58
C GLU A 185 11.04 -16.52 -3.41
N PHE A 186 11.85 -15.87 -4.24
CA PHE A 186 11.33 -14.87 -5.17
C PHE A 186 10.37 -15.53 -6.18
N PRO A 187 9.08 -15.15 -6.22
CA PRO A 187 8.09 -15.80 -7.07
C PRO A 187 8.17 -15.41 -8.55
N GLN A 188 9.12 -14.55 -8.93
CA GLN A 188 9.19 -13.93 -10.27
C GLN A 188 7.94 -13.11 -10.63
N SER A 189 7.29 -12.54 -9.61
CA SER A 189 6.17 -11.60 -9.72
C SER A 189 6.37 -10.45 -8.73
N GLU A 190 5.50 -9.43 -8.76
CA GLU A 190 5.58 -8.34 -7.78
C GLU A 190 5.40 -8.88 -6.36
N VAL A 191 6.32 -8.53 -5.46
CA VAL A 191 6.30 -8.87 -4.04
C VAL A 191 6.26 -7.58 -3.24
N TRP A 192 5.29 -7.49 -2.35
CA TRP A 192 5.13 -6.34 -1.46
C TRP A 192 5.04 -6.78 0.00
N ALA A 193 5.50 -5.91 0.89
CA ALA A 193 5.20 -5.99 2.31
C ALA A 193 4.21 -4.90 2.71
N GLU A 194 3.22 -5.27 3.51
CA GLU A 194 2.31 -4.35 4.18
C GLU A 194 2.69 -4.36 5.66
N LEU A 195 2.97 -3.19 6.23
CA LEU A 195 3.33 -3.05 7.64
C LEU A 195 2.49 -1.96 8.27
N SER A 196 1.63 -2.31 9.24
CA SER A 196 0.96 -1.31 10.05
C SER A 196 1.80 -0.98 11.26
N LEU A 197 2.17 0.29 11.41
CA LEU A 197 3.09 0.76 12.44
C LEU A 197 2.53 1.97 13.17
N ARG A 198 2.86 2.06 14.47
CA ARG A 198 2.65 3.24 15.32
C ARG A 198 3.81 3.32 16.30
N GLY A 199 4.28 4.52 16.61
CA GLY A 199 5.33 4.71 17.61
C GLY A 199 6.28 5.84 17.29
N ASP A 200 7.29 6.00 18.13
CA ASP A 200 8.20 7.15 18.15
C ASP A 200 9.61 6.82 17.64
N ARG A 201 9.80 5.61 17.11
CA ARG A 201 11.07 5.15 16.55
C ARG A 201 10.94 4.66 15.12
N ASN A 202 12.04 4.85 14.39
CA ASN A 202 12.17 4.40 13.02
C ASN A 202 12.26 2.87 12.98
N LEU A 203 11.63 2.26 11.99
CA LEU A 203 11.76 0.83 11.71
C LEU A 203 12.51 0.63 10.40
N GLY A 204 13.69 0.03 10.46
CA GLY A 204 14.39 -0.50 9.31
C GLY A 204 13.67 -1.74 8.78
N VAL A 205 13.39 -1.73 7.47
CA VAL A 205 12.78 -2.84 6.74
C VAL A 205 13.79 -3.35 5.72
N GLY A 206 13.96 -4.66 5.72
CA GLY A 206 15.01 -5.34 4.99
C GLY A 206 14.67 -6.78 4.64
N LEU A 207 15.68 -7.48 4.13
CA LEU A 207 15.62 -8.92 3.89
C LEU A 207 16.82 -9.62 4.53
N THR A 208 16.57 -10.72 5.24
CA THR A 208 17.59 -11.74 5.50
C THR A 208 17.70 -12.58 4.24
N ILE A 209 18.90 -12.72 3.70
CA ILE A 209 19.19 -13.48 2.48
C ILE A 209 19.93 -14.74 2.88
N GLU A 210 19.40 -15.89 2.47
CA GLU A 210 19.97 -17.19 2.74
C GLU A 210 20.23 -17.93 1.43
N ASN A 211 21.29 -18.73 1.39
CA ASN A 211 21.48 -19.68 0.32
C ASN A 211 20.30 -20.67 0.31
N ARG A 212 19.65 -20.83 -0.85
CA ARG A 212 18.47 -21.67 -0.99
C ARG A 212 18.74 -23.14 -0.70
N ALA A 213 19.91 -23.65 -1.13
CA ALA A 213 20.25 -25.06 -1.03
C ALA A 213 20.72 -25.44 0.38
N THR A 214 21.53 -24.60 1.02
CA THR A 214 22.15 -24.92 2.32
C THR A 214 21.44 -24.27 3.50
N GLY A 215 20.63 -23.23 3.27
CA GLY A 215 20.06 -22.40 4.33
C GLY A 215 21.08 -21.50 5.03
N ALA A 216 22.33 -21.45 4.56
CA ALA A 216 23.37 -20.63 5.16
C ALA A 216 23.02 -19.14 5.00
N LEU A 217 23.18 -18.38 6.08
CA LEU A 217 23.06 -16.92 6.06
C LEU A 217 24.09 -16.33 5.09
N ILE A 218 23.61 -15.50 4.16
CA ILE A 218 24.45 -14.73 3.25
C ILE A 218 24.55 -13.28 3.73
N ASP A 219 23.42 -12.65 4.02
CA ASP A 219 23.38 -11.23 4.42
C ASP A 219 22.10 -10.89 5.18
N ARG A 220 22.13 -9.82 5.97
CA ARG A 220 20.96 -9.13 6.51
C ARG A 220 21.02 -7.68 6.07
N ARG A 221 20.19 -7.32 5.09
CA ARG A 221 20.27 -6.00 4.45
C ARG A 221 19.03 -5.17 4.71
N ILE A 222 19.23 -3.96 5.22
CA ILE A 222 18.19 -2.94 5.35
C ILE A 222 18.13 -2.14 4.05
N TYR A 223 16.94 -2.02 3.48
CA TYR A 223 16.73 -1.30 2.23
C TYR A 223 15.92 -0.01 2.41
N LEU A 224 15.11 0.06 3.47
CA LEU A 224 14.23 1.19 3.74
C LEU A 224 14.15 1.44 5.24
N VAL A 225 13.96 2.70 5.62
CA VAL A 225 13.67 3.10 6.99
C VAL A 225 12.31 3.80 7.01
N LEU A 226 11.35 3.21 7.71
CA LEU A 226 10.01 3.72 7.89
C LEU A 226 9.95 4.59 9.16
N ARG A 227 9.17 5.67 9.09
CA ARG A 227 8.98 6.61 10.19
C ARG A 227 7.49 6.67 10.54
N PRO A 228 7.01 5.83 11.47
CA PRO A 228 5.63 5.91 11.93
C PRO A 228 5.38 7.19 12.74
N ALA A 229 4.10 7.53 12.90
CA ALA A 229 3.66 8.51 13.88
C ALA A 229 3.29 7.79 15.18
N ASP A 230 3.50 8.45 16.32
CA ASP A 230 3.10 7.91 17.63
C ASP A 230 1.58 8.05 17.88
N THR A 231 0.99 9.10 17.29
CA THR A 231 -0.41 9.47 17.52
C THR A 231 -1.42 8.65 16.73
N ALA A 232 -1.00 7.99 15.64
CA ALA A 232 -1.90 7.26 14.76
C ALA A 232 -1.20 6.11 14.04
N TRP A 233 -1.95 5.02 13.83
CA TRP A 233 -1.51 3.90 13.00
C TRP A 233 -1.35 4.31 11.54
N THR A 234 -0.24 3.91 10.93
CA THR A 234 0.04 4.11 9.51
C THR A 234 0.37 2.77 8.87
N THR A 235 -0.27 2.43 7.74
CA THR A 235 0.17 1.29 6.91
C THR A 235 1.15 1.76 5.87
N PHE A 236 2.30 1.10 5.82
CA PHE A 236 3.32 1.27 4.79
C PHE A 236 3.24 0.12 3.80
N PHE A 237 3.30 0.45 2.51
CA PHE A 237 3.36 -0.49 1.40
C PHE A 237 4.76 -0.47 0.81
N VAL A 238 5.52 -1.52 1.08
CA VAL A 238 6.94 -1.62 0.72
C VAL A 238 7.09 -2.56 -0.47
N ASN A 239 7.60 -2.06 -1.59
CA ASN A 239 7.85 -2.87 -2.77
C ASN A 239 9.19 -3.61 -2.61
N LEU A 240 9.13 -4.91 -2.34
CA LEU A 240 10.31 -5.76 -2.14
C LEU A 240 10.90 -6.25 -3.46
N THR A 241 10.12 -6.21 -4.54
CA THR A 241 10.47 -6.77 -5.86
C THR A 241 11.87 -6.35 -6.35
N PRO A 242 12.26 -5.05 -6.32
CA PRO A 242 13.55 -4.62 -6.86
C PRO A 242 14.74 -5.22 -6.10
N TRP A 243 14.57 -5.51 -4.80
CA TRP A 243 15.62 -6.02 -3.94
C TRP A 243 15.83 -7.54 -4.09
N MET A 244 14.79 -8.24 -4.58
CA MET A 244 14.82 -9.68 -4.83
C MET A 244 15.21 -10.01 -6.28
N ALA A 245 14.71 -9.24 -7.24
CA ALA A 245 14.90 -9.51 -8.67
C ALA A 245 16.37 -9.52 -9.10
N GLY A 246 17.22 -8.69 -8.48
CA GLY A 246 18.65 -8.59 -8.82
C GLY A 246 19.53 -9.73 -8.30
N GLN A 247 18.99 -10.67 -7.52
CA GLN A 247 19.78 -11.66 -6.77
C GLN A 247 19.68 -13.09 -7.34
N GLY A 248 18.76 -13.35 -8.29
CA GLY A 248 18.59 -14.67 -8.92
C GLY A 248 17.83 -15.69 -8.05
N THR A 249 17.81 -16.96 -8.49
CA THR A 249 17.01 -18.05 -7.88
C THR A 249 17.77 -18.88 -6.84
N LEU A 250 19.03 -18.51 -6.55
CA LEU A 250 19.91 -19.20 -5.61
C LEU A 250 19.62 -18.85 -4.15
N PHE A 251 18.75 -17.88 -3.90
CA PHE A 251 18.47 -17.38 -2.57
C PHE A 251 17.02 -17.56 -2.16
N ARG A 252 16.82 -17.68 -0.86
CA ARG A 252 15.54 -17.51 -0.18
C ARG A 252 15.67 -16.37 0.83
N TYR A 253 14.54 -15.80 1.20
CA TYR A 253 14.45 -14.53 1.88
C TYR A 253 13.58 -14.66 3.12
N ARG A 254 13.87 -13.87 4.15
CA ARG A 254 12.96 -13.57 5.25
C ARG A 254 12.76 -12.07 5.30
N LEU A 255 11.58 -11.62 5.74
CA LEU A 255 11.46 -10.22 6.15
C LEU A 255 12.44 -9.98 7.28
N TYR A 256 13.20 -8.88 7.23
CA TYR A 256 14.08 -8.48 8.31
C TYR A 256 13.67 -7.10 8.81
N LEU A 257 13.44 -6.99 10.11
CA LEU A 257 13.01 -5.78 10.79
C LEU A 257 14.03 -5.40 11.85
N THR A 258 14.36 -4.11 11.92
CA THR A 258 15.26 -3.62 12.96
C THR A 258 14.90 -2.22 13.44
N SER A 259 15.17 -1.95 14.71
CA SER A 259 15.15 -0.60 15.27
C SER A 259 16.17 -0.51 16.41
N ALA A 260 16.53 0.70 16.79
CA ALA A 260 17.45 0.95 17.89
C ALA A 260 16.90 2.05 18.80
N GLY A 261 17.06 1.85 20.10
CA GLY A 261 16.90 2.89 21.11
C GLY A 261 17.99 3.96 20.99
N ASP A 262 17.83 5.05 21.74
CA ASP A 262 18.89 6.03 21.93
C ASP A 262 19.62 5.80 23.26
N THR A 263 20.28 6.83 23.78
CA THR A 263 21.08 6.73 25.00
C THR A 263 20.34 7.13 26.27
N VAL A 264 19.09 7.59 26.19
CA VAL A 264 18.43 8.31 27.28
C VAL A 264 17.01 7.81 27.55
N GLY A 265 16.25 7.49 26.51
CA GLY A 265 14.82 7.23 26.59
C GLY A 265 14.42 5.76 26.47
N THR A 266 13.18 5.50 26.86
CA THR A 266 12.46 4.28 26.49
C THR A 266 11.48 4.64 25.39
N HIS A 267 11.48 3.84 24.33
CA HIS A 267 10.70 4.07 23.13
C HIS A 267 9.85 2.86 22.79
N LYS A 268 8.79 3.09 22.03
CA LYS A 268 7.86 2.02 21.67
C LYS A 268 7.61 2.02 20.17
N ILE A 269 7.64 0.82 19.61
CA ILE A 269 7.11 0.55 18.28
C ILE A 269 6.02 -0.49 18.43
N TYR A 270 4.84 -0.16 17.94
CA TYR A 270 3.74 -1.07 17.77
C TYR A 270 3.69 -1.55 16.31
N LEU A 271 3.50 -2.85 16.13
CA LEU A 271 3.35 -3.50 14.84
C LEU A 271 2.01 -4.23 14.79
N ASP A 272 1.35 -4.16 13.66
CA ASP A 272 0.16 -4.96 13.39
C ASP A 272 0.09 -5.30 11.89
N ASP A 273 -0.67 -6.32 11.55
CA ASP A 273 -0.98 -6.72 10.17
C ASP A 273 0.23 -6.79 9.23
N VAL A 274 1.31 -7.40 9.69
CA VAL A 274 2.52 -7.53 8.89
C VAL A 274 2.28 -8.63 7.87
N ARG A 275 2.28 -8.25 6.59
CA ARG A 275 2.00 -9.17 5.48
C ARG A 275 3.09 -9.09 4.44
N ILE A 276 3.37 -10.22 3.80
CA ILE A 276 4.14 -10.26 2.56
C ILE A 276 3.33 -11.08 1.57
N LEU A 277 3.11 -10.52 0.39
CA LEU A 277 2.29 -11.15 -0.63
C LEU A 277 2.82 -10.93 -2.04
N SER A 278 2.43 -11.85 -2.91
CA SER A 278 2.58 -11.76 -4.36
C SER A 278 1.37 -12.37 -5.04
N PHE A 279 1.28 -12.22 -6.36
CA PHE A 279 0.38 -13.07 -7.13
C PHE A 279 0.89 -14.51 -7.16
N GLN A 280 -0.04 -15.47 -7.16
CA GLN A 280 0.24 -16.86 -7.47
C GLN A 280 0.69 -16.98 -8.92
N LYS A 281 1.63 -17.90 -9.18
CA LYS A 281 1.97 -18.28 -10.54
C LYS A 281 0.90 -19.26 -11.02
N ILE A 282 0.14 -18.85 -12.04
CA ILE A 282 -0.80 -19.72 -12.76
C ILE A 282 0.00 -20.70 -13.62
#